data_AF-A0A925MIK2-F1
#
_entry.id   AF-A0A925MIK2-F1
#
_cell.length_a   1.000
_cell.length_b   1.000
_cell.length_c   1.000
_cell.angle_alpha   90.00
_cell.angle_beta   90.00
_cell.angle_gamma   90.00
#
_symmetry.space_group_name_H-M   'P 1'
#
loop_
_entity.id
_entity.type
_entity.pdbx_description
1 polymer ?
#
loop_
_entity_poly.entity_id
_entity_poly.type
_entity_poly.pdbx_seq_one_letter_code
_entity_poly.pdbx_strand_id
1 'polypeptide(L)'
;MSAGHSDWERSKELARTILRDRAMRRKWMGRWLMATMGWIAAGLWVIEGWLGDNVWRFLIWWGICAGLAVGLMALALYDAVAVAREERE
;
A
#
# COMPACT_ATOMS: atom_id res chain seq x y z
N MET A 1 -31.61 8.22 -8.74
CA MET A 1 -30.15 8.26 -8.50
C MET A 1 -29.88 7.76 -7.08
N SER A 2 -29.55 6.49 -6.89
CA SER A 2 -29.32 5.86 -5.58
C SER A 2 -28.04 5.01 -5.50
N ALA A 3 -27.20 5.02 -6.54
CA ALA A 3 -26.02 4.15 -6.65
C ALA A 3 -24.90 4.48 -5.65
N GLY A 4 -24.84 5.71 -5.11
CA GLY A 4 -23.74 6.14 -4.24
C GLY A 4 -23.79 5.60 -2.81
N HIS A 5 -24.98 5.30 -2.26
CA HIS A 5 -25.10 4.86 -0.88
C HIS A 5 -24.73 3.37 -0.72
N SER A 6 -25.07 2.54 -1.71
CA SER A 6 -24.76 1.11 -1.69
C SER A 6 -23.27 0.81 -1.89
N ASP A 7 -22.56 1.55 -2.75
CA ASP A 7 -21.13 1.33 -3.00
C ASP A 7 -20.25 1.77 -1.82
N TRP A 8 -20.64 2.84 -1.13
CA TRP A 8 -19.95 3.31 0.08
C TRP A 8 -20.08 2.33 1.24
N GLU A 9 -21.29 1.83 1.50
CA GLU A 9 -21.49 0.81 2.53
C GLU A 9 -20.79 -0.51 2.18
N ARG A 10 -20.83 -0.92 0.90
CA ARG A 10 -20.09 -2.10 0.42
C ARG A 10 -18.57 -1.94 0.56
N SER A 11 -18.04 -0.74 0.31
CA SER A 11 -16.62 -0.42 0.50
C SER A 11 -16.22 -0.45 1.97
N LYS A 12 -17.06 0.08 2.87
CA LYS A 12 -16.84 -0.03 4.31
C LYS A 12 -16.92 -1.45 4.81
N GLU A 13 -17.87 -2.24 4.31
CA GLU A 13 -18.05 -3.64 4.71
C GLU A 13 -16.88 -4.50 4.26
N LEU A 14 -16.40 -4.31 3.02
CA LEU A 14 -15.17 -4.90 2.51
C LEU A 14 -13.94 -4.46 3.31
N ALA A 15 -13.82 -3.16 3.62
CA ALA A 15 -12.75 -2.68 4.48
C ALA A 15 -12.82 -3.35 5.86
N ARG A 16 -14.01 -3.48 6.45
CA ARG A 16 -14.22 -4.09 7.77
C ARG A 16 -13.91 -5.59 7.77
N THR A 17 -14.26 -6.32 6.70
CA THR A 17 -13.92 -7.75 6.56
C THR A 17 -12.44 -7.98 6.32
N ILE A 18 -11.79 -7.18 5.46
CA ILE A 18 -10.34 -7.25 5.22
C ILE A 18 -9.56 -6.90 6.49
N LEU A 19 -10.03 -5.92 7.28
CA LEU A 19 -9.37 -5.49 8.51
C LEU A 19 -9.50 -6.50 9.66
N ARG A 20 -10.60 -7.28 9.69
CA ARG A 20 -10.88 -8.26 10.76
C ARG A 20 -10.15 -9.58 10.59
N ASP A 21 -9.72 -9.92 9.38
CA ASP A 21 -8.96 -11.14 9.11
C ASP A 21 -7.45 -10.83 9.05
N ARG A 22 -6.73 -11.23 10.11
CA ARG A 22 -5.27 -11.07 10.23
C ARG A 22 -4.51 -11.68 9.05
N ALA A 23 -4.97 -12.83 8.53
CA ALA A 23 -4.32 -13.49 7.39
C ALA A 23 -4.54 -12.69 6.10
N MET A 24 -5.74 -12.15 5.91
CA MET A 24 -6.07 -11.29 4.77
C MET A 24 -5.25 -10.00 4.79
N ARG A 25 -5.12 -9.36 5.96
CA ARG A 25 -4.36 -8.11 6.15
C ARG A 25 -2.88 -8.29 5.83
N ARG A 26 -2.24 -9.36 6.33
CA ARG A 26 -0.86 -9.71 5.99
C ARG A 26 -0.67 -10.07 4.52
N LYS A 27 -1.63 -10.77 3.90
CA LYS A 27 -1.58 -11.09 2.47
C LYS A 27 -1.59 -9.83 1.60
N TRP A 28 -2.44 -8.86 1.94
CA TRP A 28 -2.49 -7.58 1.24
C TRP A 28 -1.23 -6.74 1.45
N MET A 29 -0.72 -6.66 2.68
CA MET A 29 0.57 -6.01 2.94
C MET A 29 1.72 -6.66 2.15
N GLY A 30 1.77 -8.00 2.11
CA GLY A 30 2.77 -8.73 1.33
C GLY A 30 2.68 -8.43 -0.16
N ARG A 31 1.47 -8.38 -0.73
CA ARG A 31 1.27 -8.00 -2.15
C ARG A 31 1.72 -6.56 -2.42
N TRP A 32 1.40 -5.62 -1.53
CA TRP A 32 1.82 -4.23 -1.69
C TRP A 32 3.33 -4.08 -1.54
N LEU A 33 3.97 -4.82 -0.61
CA LEU A 33 5.42 -4.87 -0.47
C LEU A 33 6.08 -5.36 -1.76
N MET A 34 5.62 -6.48 -2.31
CA MET A 34 6.14 -7.03 -3.57
C MET A 34 5.95 -6.06 -4.74
N ALA A 35 4.79 -5.38 -4.83
CA ALA A 35 4.55 -4.37 -5.85
C ALA A 35 5.51 -3.18 -5.71
N THR A 36 5.77 -2.73 -4.48
CA THR A 36 6.69 -1.60 -4.21
C THR A 36 8.13 -1.98 -4.54
N MET A 37 8.58 -3.17 -4.16
CA MET A 37 9.90 -3.68 -4.54
C MET A 37 10.05 -3.81 -6.05
N GLY A 38 9.02 -4.32 -6.75
CA GLY A 38 9.01 -4.39 -8.20
C GLY A 38 9.08 -3.02 -8.86
N TRP A 39 8.38 -2.02 -8.30
CA TRP A 39 8.42 -0.64 -8.78
C TRP A 39 9.82 -0.03 -8.64
N ILE A 40 10.46 -0.20 -7.49
CA ILE A 40 11.83 0.29 -7.25
C ILE A 40 12.81 -0.40 -8.20
N ALA A 41 12.73 -1.73 -8.33
CA ALA A 41 13.59 -2.50 -9.22
C ALA A 41 13.43 -2.09 -10.69
N ALA A 42 12.19 -1.83 -11.14
CA ALA A 42 11.93 -1.31 -12.48
C ALA A 42 12.60 0.06 -12.69
N GLY A 43 12.47 0.95 -11.71
CA GLY A 43 13.12 2.26 -11.71
C GLY A 43 14.64 2.18 -11.86
N LEU A 44 15.25 1.19 -11.19
CA LEU A 44 16.70 1.05 -11.12
C LEU A 44 17.31 0.31 -12.32
N TRP A 45 16.61 -0.69 -12.86
CA TRP A 45 17.19 -1.54 -13.92
C TRP A 45 16.59 -1.34 -15.29
N VAL A 46 15.31 -0.97 -15.38
CA VAL A 46 14.60 -0.94 -16.67
C VAL A 46 14.60 0.46 -17.26
N ILE A 47 14.46 1.48 -16.42
CA ILE A 47 14.27 2.87 -16.87
C ILE A 47 15.32 3.85 -16.33
N GLU A 48 16.48 3.34 -15.89
CA GLU A 48 17.56 4.16 -15.31
C GLU A 48 17.96 5.33 -16.23
N GLY A 49 18.21 5.04 -17.52
CA GLY A 49 18.56 6.09 -18.50
C GLY A 49 17.45 7.12 -18.70
N TRP A 50 16.18 6.68 -18.71
CA TRP A 50 15.03 7.58 -18.85
C TRP A 50 14.81 8.46 -17.60
N LEU A 51 15.14 7.95 -16.42
CA LEU A 51 15.15 8.70 -15.16
C LEU A 51 16.30 9.73 -15.14
N GLY A 52 17.48 9.33 -15.63
CA GLY A 52 18.69 10.16 -15.65
C GLY A 52 18.60 11.38 -16.54
N ASP A 53 17.79 11.32 -17.61
CA ASP A 53 17.63 12.43 -18.57
C ASP A 53 16.94 13.68 -17.98
N ASN A 54 16.19 13.56 -16.88
CA ASN A 54 15.45 14.69 -16.33
C ASN A 54 15.25 14.60 -14.81
N VAL A 55 15.78 15.59 -14.09
CA VAL A 55 15.64 15.72 -12.63
C VAL A 55 14.19 15.65 -12.14
N TRP A 56 13.23 16.21 -12.87
CA TRP A 56 11.82 16.14 -12.47
C TRP A 56 11.26 14.72 -12.54
N ARG A 57 11.64 13.94 -13.55
CA ARG A 57 11.23 12.53 -13.65
C ARG A 57 11.81 11.73 -12.49
N PHE A 58 13.08 11.98 -12.18
CA PHE A 58 13.74 11.38 -11.02
C PHE A 58 13.00 11.71 -9.71
N LEU A 59 12.73 12.99 -9.46
CA LEU A 59 12.03 13.42 -8.23
C LEU A 59 10.62 12.86 -8.11
N ILE A 60 9.85 12.85 -9.21
CA ILE A 60 8.49 12.28 -9.21
C ILE A 60 8.55 10.78 -8.95
N TRP A 61 9.45 10.06 -9.62
CA TRP A 61 9.59 8.62 -9.46
C TRP A 61 9.96 8.24 -8.03
N TRP A 62 11.00 8.86 -7.48
CA TRP A 62 11.43 8.61 -6.11
C TRP A 62 10.42 9.13 -5.08
N GLY A 63 9.69 10.20 -5.39
CA GLY A 63 8.56 10.67 -4.58
C GLY A 63 7.44 9.63 -4.48
N ILE A 64 7.10 8.97 -5.59
CA ILE A 64 6.14 7.85 -5.59
C ILE A 64 6.69 6.68 -4.78
N CYS A 65 7.96 6.30 -4.95
CA CYS A 65 8.60 5.24 -4.15
C CYS A 65 8.54 5.56 -2.65
N ALA A 66 8.86 6.79 -2.26
CA ALA A 66 8.79 7.25 -0.87
C ALA A 66 7.35 7.19 -0.34
N GLY A 67 6.37 7.65 -1.13
CA GLY A 67 4.96 7.56 -0.76
C GLY A 67 4.47 6.13 -0.55
N LEU A 68 4.84 5.21 -1.45
CA LEU A 68 4.53 3.78 -1.31
C LEU A 68 5.15 3.18 -0.05
N ALA A 69 6.42 3.52 0.24
CA ALA A 69 7.12 3.07 1.44
C ALA A 69 6.45 3.59 2.72
N VAL A 70 6.09 4.88 2.76
CA VAL A 70 5.36 5.48 3.90
C VAL A 70 4.00 4.81 4.10
N GLY A 71 3.25 4.54 3.01
CA GLY A 71 1.98 3.82 3.07
C GLY A 71 2.14 2.41 3.64
N LEU A 72 3.17 1.67 3.22
CA LEU A 72 3.52 0.36 3.77
C LEU A 72 3.88 0.43 5.25
N MET A 73 4.67 1.42 5.67
CA MET A 73 5.01 1.62 7.08
C MET A 73 3.76 1.91 7.93
N ALA A 74 2.84 2.74 7.43
CA ALA A 74 1.59 3.02 8.12
C ALA A 74 0.71 1.76 8.27
N LEU A 75 0.61 0.93 7.23
CA LEU A 75 -0.09 -0.35 7.32
C LEU A 75 0.59 -1.33 8.29
N ALA A 76 1.91 -1.41 8.27
CA ALA A 76 2.67 -2.25 9.18
C ALA A 76 2.45 -1.83 10.65
N LEU A 77 2.43 -0.52 10.91
CA LEU A 77 2.11 0.02 12.23
C LEU A 77 0.67 -0.32 12.65
N TYR A 78 -0.29 -0.18 11.73
CA TYR A 78 -1.68 -0.58 11.99
C TYR A 78 -1.79 -2.08 12.30
N ASP A 79 -1.10 -2.94 11.53
CA ASP A 79 -1.07 -4.39 11.77
C ASP A 79 -0.51 -4.71 13.15
N ALA A 80 0.58 -4.06 13.55
CA ALA A 80 1.19 -4.23 14.86
C ALA A 80 0.26 -3.81 16.01
N VAL A 81 -0.40 -2.65 15.88
CA VAL A 81 -1.37 -2.17 16.87
C VAL A 81 -2.59 -3.08 16.95
N ALA A 82 -3.09 -3.56 15.81
CA ALA A 82 -4.23 -4.48 15.78
C ALA A 82 -3.89 -5.82 16.44
N VAL A 83 -2.70 -6.38 16.18
CA VAL A 83 -2.23 -7.59 16.85
C VAL A 83 -2.07 -7.38 18.36
N ALA A 84 -1.50 -6.25 18.78
CA ALA A 84 -1.36 -5.94 20.22
C ALA A 84 -2.70 -5.77 20.95
N ARG A 85 -3.80 -5.46 20.22
CA ARG A 85 -5.16 -5.47 20.76
C ARG A 85 -5.72 -6.88 20.86
N GLU A 86 -5.53 -7.71 19.84
CA GLU A 86 -5.94 -9.13 19.83
C GLU A 86 -5.29 -9.92 20.98
N GLU A 87 -4.06 -9.59 21.39
CA GLU A 87 -3.36 -10.27 22.50
C GLU A 87 -3.79 -9.78 23.91
N ARG A 88 -4.56 -8.68 24.00
CA ARG A 88 -5.04 -8.12 25.26
C ARG A 88 -6.48 -8.52 25.61
N GLU A 89 -7.22 -9.07 24.66
CA GLU A 89 -8.57 -9.64 24.84
C GLU A 89 -8.48 -11.13 25.14
#